data_AF-A0A962IFY2-F1
#
_entry.id   AF-A0A962IFY2-F1
#
_cell.length_a   1.000
_cell.length_b   1.000
_cell.length_c   1.000
_cell.angle_alpha   90.00
_cell.angle_beta   90.00
_cell.angle_gamma   90.00
#
_symmetry.space_group_name_H-M   'P 1'
#
loop_
_entity.id
_entity.type
_entity.pdbx_description
1 polymer ?
#
loop_
_entity_poly.entity_id
_entity_poly.type
_entity_poly.pdbx_seq_one_letter_code
_entity_poly.pdbx_strand_id
1 'polypeptide(L)'
;MDRCPNCRARLTDGQETCQRCGMVLTDLQALETAVARLDRAAARAMLAGDRARADRLLKQRQHLKHDPLTHQLLLFMARLH
;
A
#
# COMPACT_ATOMS: atom_id res chain seq x y z
N MET A 1 -9.79 -3.43 -6.91
CA MET A 1 -9.81 -2.06 -7.46
C MET A 1 -10.90 -2.03 -8.48
N ASP A 2 -11.99 -1.33 -8.18
CA ASP A 2 -13.23 -1.58 -8.92
C ASP A 2 -13.40 -0.62 -10.10
N ARG A 3 -12.54 0.42 -10.18
CA ARG A 3 -12.55 1.45 -11.21
C ARG A 3 -11.15 1.83 -11.65
N CYS A 4 -11.01 2.11 -12.95
CA CYS A 4 -9.80 2.64 -13.54
C CYS A 4 -9.48 4.01 -12.91
N PRO A 5 -8.27 4.25 -12.40
CA PRO A 5 -7.92 5.52 -11.78
C PRO A 5 -7.88 6.66 -12.80
N ASN A 6 -7.61 6.36 -14.07
CA ASN A 6 -7.53 7.37 -15.13
C ASN A 6 -8.93 7.82 -15.61
N CYS A 7 -9.75 6.88 -16.11
CA CYS A 7 -11.03 7.22 -16.75
C CYS A 7 -12.29 6.87 -15.94
N ARG A 8 -12.12 6.30 -14.73
CA ARG A 8 -13.20 5.87 -13.82
C ARG A 8 -14.16 4.81 -14.35
N ALA A 9 -13.88 4.20 -15.51
CA ALA A 9 -14.60 3.02 -15.98
C ALA A 9 -14.53 1.89 -14.94
N ARG A 10 -15.60 1.11 -14.81
CA ARG A 10 -15.57 -0.11 -13.99
C ARG A 10 -14.54 -1.06 -14.57
N LEU A 11 -13.79 -1.71 -13.70
CA LEU A 11 -12.86 -2.79 -14.05
C LEU A 11 -13.49 -4.12 -13.64
N THR A 12 -13.29 -5.13 -14.46
CA THR A 12 -13.50 -6.54 -14.12
C THR A 12 -12.26 -7.06 -13.40
N ASP A 13 -12.43 -8.02 -12.50
CA ASP A 13 -11.32 -8.61 -11.77
C ASP A 13 -10.28 -9.22 -12.72
N GLY A 14 -9.00 -9.00 -12.42
CA GLY A 14 -7.89 -9.48 -13.23
C GLY A 14 -7.65 -8.74 -14.55
N GLN A 15 -8.36 -7.63 -14.83
CA GLN A 15 -8.06 -6.83 -16.02
C GLN A 15 -6.66 -6.20 -15.94
N GLU A 16 -5.80 -6.59 -16.88
CA GLU A 16 -4.45 -6.02 -17.05
C GLU A 16 -4.49 -4.64 -17.73
N THR A 17 -5.47 -4.41 -18.60
CA THR A 17 -5.62 -3.13 -19.32
C THR A 17 -7.06 -2.65 -19.27
N CYS A 18 -7.25 -1.35 -19.04
CA CYS A 18 -8.56 -0.72 -19.10
C CYS A 18 -9.05 -0.64 -20.55
N GLN A 19 -10.13 -1.37 -20.88
CA GLN A 19 -10.71 -1.39 -22.23
C GLN A 19 -11.23 -0.03 -22.71
N ARG A 20 -11.50 0.93 -21.81
CA ARG A 20 -12.00 2.25 -22.19
C ARG A 20 -10.90 3.25 -22.56
N CYS A 21 -9.76 3.22 -21.88
CA CYS A 21 -8.73 4.24 -22.04
C CYS A 21 -7.34 3.68 -22.38
N GLY A 22 -7.19 2.35 -22.47
CA GLY A 22 -5.92 1.70 -22.80
C GLY A 22 -4.88 1.74 -21.68
N MET A 23 -5.21 2.25 -20.49
CA MET A 23 -4.26 2.27 -19.36
C MET A 23 -3.92 0.84 -18.93
N VAL A 24 -2.63 0.53 -18.88
CA VAL A 24 -2.08 -0.70 -18.29
C VAL A 24 -2.16 -0.61 -16.75
N LEU A 25 -2.68 -1.65 -16.12
CA LEU A 25 -3.03 -1.71 -14.70
C LEU A 25 -2.18 -2.70 -13.91
N THR A 26 -1.46 -3.60 -14.58
CA THR A 26 -0.73 -4.71 -13.95
C THR A 26 0.25 -4.24 -12.87
N ASP A 27 1.10 -3.26 -13.20
CA ASP A 27 2.09 -2.72 -12.25
C ASP A 27 1.41 -2.02 -11.07
N LEU A 28 0.31 -1.30 -11.35
CA LEU A 28 -0.45 -0.61 -10.30
C LEU A 28 -1.13 -1.61 -9.36
N GLN A 29 -1.68 -2.71 -9.89
CA GLN A 29 -2.27 -3.79 -9.09
C GLN A 29 -1.21 -4.52 -8.26
N ALA A 30 -0.03 -4.77 -8.82
CA ALA A 30 1.09 -5.35 -8.11
C ALA A 30 1.55 -4.46 -6.95
N LEU A 31 1.64 -3.15 -7.18
CA LEU A 31 1.99 -2.16 -6.15
C LEU A 31 0.95 -2.10 -5.02
N GLU A 32 -0.34 -2.00 -5.35
CA GLU A 32 -1.44 -2.02 -4.38
C GLU A 32 -1.43 -3.31 -3.55
N THR A 33 -1.20 -4.47 -4.17
CA THR A 33 -1.06 -5.76 -3.48
C THR A 33 0.14 -5.78 -2.54
N ALA A 34 1.28 -5.25 -2.98
CA ALA A 34 2.49 -5.16 -2.17
C ALA A 34 2.28 -4.26 -0.93
N VAL A 35 1.64 -3.10 -1.10
CA VAL A 35 1.29 -2.18 -0.01
C VAL A 35 0.36 -2.88 0.99
N ALA A 36 -0.72 -3.51 0.54
CA ALA A 36 -1.65 -4.22 1.42
C ALA A 36 -1.00 -5.38 2.19
N ARG A 37 0.05 -6.01 1.63
CA ARG A 37 0.85 -7.03 2.33
C ARG A 37 1.73 -6.40 3.41
N LEU A 38 2.35 -5.27 3.13
CA LEU A 38 3.16 -4.52 4.11
C LEU A 38 2.31 -4.02 5.27
N ASP A 39 1.11 -3.49 5.00
CA ASP A 39 0.15 -3.06 6.03
C ASP A 39 -0.15 -4.18 7.03
N ARG A 40 -0.56 -5.34 6.51
CA ARG A 40 -0.87 -6.52 7.34
C ARG A 40 0.34 -7.05 8.10
N ALA A 41 1.56 -6.90 7.55
CA ALA A 41 2.77 -7.30 8.24
C ALA A 41 3.16 -6.31 9.35
N ALA A 42 3.06 -5.00 9.07
CA ALA A 42 3.38 -3.95 10.03
C ALA A 42 2.44 -4.00 11.23
N ALA A 43 1.13 -4.13 11.00
CA ALA A 43 0.14 -4.28 12.06
C ALA A 43 0.44 -5.49 12.97
N ARG A 44 0.79 -6.65 12.38
CA ARG A 44 1.18 -7.84 13.16
C ARG A 44 2.46 -7.61 13.98
N ALA A 45 3.46 -6.94 13.42
CA ALA A 45 4.68 -6.62 14.15
C ALA A 45 4.41 -5.65 15.31
N MET A 46 3.55 -4.65 15.12
CA MET A 46 3.13 -3.73 16.18
C MET A 46 2.39 -4.46 17.32
N LEU A 47 1.45 -5.35 16.99
CA LEU A 47 0.73 -6.15 17.98
C LEU A 47 1.64 -7.10 18.75
N ALA A 48 2.69 -7.61 18.11
CA ALA A 48 3.71 -8.45 18.74
C ALA A 48 4.76 -7.66 19.55
N GLY A 49 4.69 -6.33 19.55
CA GLY A 49 5.69 -5.46 20.20
C GLY A 49 7.05 -5.41 19.46
N ASP A 50 7.18 -6.01 18.28
CA ASP A 50 8.40 -5.98 17.46
C ASP A 50 8.53 -4.66 16.71
N ARG A 51 8.96 -3.63 17.45
CA ARG A 51 9.10 -2.26 16.97
C ARG A 51 10.08 -2.15 15.81
N ALA A 52 11.23 -2.82 15.88
CA ALA A 52 12.25 -2.73 14.83
C ALA A 52 11.73 -3.27 13.49
N ARG A 53 10.95 -4.35 13.52
CA ARG A 53 10.32 -4.90 12.33
C ARG A 53 9.18 -4.01 11.81
N ALA A 54 8.34 -3.47 12.70
CA ALA A 54 7.26 -2.57 12.32
C ALA A 54 7.80 -1.32 11.60
N ASP A 55 8.88 -0.71 12.10
CA ASP A 55 9.51 0.48 11.50
C ASP A 55 10.02 0.19 10.07
N ARG A 56 10.75 -0.93 9.89
CA ARG A 56 11.22 -1.34 8.56
C ARG A 56 10.08 -1.55 7.57
N LEU A 57 9.00 -2.20 8.00
CA LEU A 57 7.84 -2.47 7.14
C LEU A 57 7.10 -1.18 6.74
N LEU A 58 6.95 -0.24 7.68
CA LEU A 58 6.34 1.06 7.39
C LEU A 58 7.22 1.92 6.46
N LYS A 59 8.55 1.92 6.63
CA LYS A 59 9.48 2.60 5.71
C LYS A 59 9.43 2.02 4.30
N GLN A 60 9.37 0.70 4.17
CA GLN A 60 9.17 0.02 2.88
C GLN A 60 7.84 0.41 2.25
N ARG A 61 6.77 0.46 3.04
CA ARG A 61 5.45 0.87 2.56
C ARG A 61 5.46 2.33 2.09
N GLN A 62 6.12 3.22 2.81
CA GLN A 62 6.25 4.63 2.45
C GLN A 62 6.93 4.83 1.10
N HIS A 63 7.96 4.03 0.79
CA HIS A 63 8.64 4.07 -0.51
C HIS A 63 7.72 3.68 -1.67
N LEU A 64 6.76 2.77 -1.44
CA LEU A 64 5.79 2.38 -2.47
C LEU A 64 4.63 3.36 -2.58
N LYS A 65 4.16 3.89 -1.44
CA LYS A 65 3.00 4.78 -1.35
C LYS A 65 3.23 5.84 -0.29
N HIS A 66 3.51 7.05 -0.75
CA HIS A 66 3.56 8.23 0.11
C HIS A 66 2.13 8.63 0.50
N ASP A 67 1.72 8.25 1.71
CA ASP A 67 0.42 8.64 2.26
C ASP A 67 0.55 9.19 3.70
N PRO A 68 -0.41 10.04 4.13
CA PRO A 68 -0.34 10.67 5.44
C PRO A 68 -0.34 9.67 6.60
N LEU A 69 -1.05 8.55 6.48
CA LEU A 69 -1.16 7.57 7.56
C LEU A 69 0.20 6.93 7.89
N THR A 70 0.94 6.47 6.88
CA THR A 70 2.27 5.88 7.11
C THR A 70 3.23 6.86 7.77
N HIS A 71 3.17 8.13 7.36
CA HIS A 71 3.98 9.18 8.00
C HIS A 71 3.63 9.35 9.48
N GLN A 72 2.33 9.39 9.83
CA GLN A 72 1.88 9.49 11.22
C GLN A 72 2.28 8.27 12.06
N LEU A 73 2.20 7.06 11.50
CA LEU A 73 2.61 5.84 12.19
C LEU A 73 4.12 5.83 12.48
N LEU A 74 4.95 6.26 11.53
CA LEU A 74 6.39 6.40 11.74
C LEU A 74 6.71 7.44 12.83
N LEU A 75 6.02 8.58 12.85
CA LEU A 75 6.16 9.58 13.91
C LEU A 75 5.75 9.04 15.28
N PHE A 76 4.66 8.28 15.35
CA PHE A 76 4.21 7.63 16.58
C PHE A 76 5.29 6.68 17.11
N MET A 77 5.88 5.86 16.24
CA MET A 77 6.96 4.94 16.63
C MET A 77 8.20 5.67 17.15
N ALA A 78 8.56 6.81 16.54
CA ALA A 78 9.72 7.60 16.96
C ALA A 78 9.53 8.29 18.33
N ARG A 79 8.29 8.46 18.82
CA ARG A 79 7.99 9.09 20.12
C ARG A 79 7.87 8.10 21.29
N LEU A 80 7.94 6.80 21.04
CA LEU A 80 7.94 5.77 22.09
C LEU A 80 9.33 5.53 22.70
N HIS A 81 10.24 6.49 22.52
CA HIS A 81 11.59 6.58 23.08
C HIS A 81 11.59 7.53 24.28
#